data_AF-A0A6Y5D8Z6-F1
#
_entry.id   AF-A0A6Y5D8Z6-F1
#
_cell.length_a   1.000
_cell.length_b   1.000
_cell.length_c   1.000
_cell.angle_alpha   90.00
_cell.angle_beta   90.00
_cell.angle_gamma   90.00
#
_symmetry.space_group_name_H-M   'P 1'
#
loop_
_entity.id
_entity.type
_entity.pdbx_description
1 polymer ?
#
loop_
_entity_poly.entity_id
_entity_poly.type
_entity_poly.pdbx_seq_one_letter_code
_entity_poly.pdbx_strand_id
1 'polypeptide(L)' 'AHQRGARVVIGNSTAPRVIDLYSQHGFEIRYISARRSISSKGSTRETAKDLVAIL' A
#
# COMPACT_ATOMS: atom_id res chain seq x y z
N ALA A 1 13.36 -4.24 15.33
CA ALA A 1 13.43 -2.76 15.17
C ALA A 1 12.13 -2.12 15.61
N HIS A 2 10.98 -2.57 15.09
CA HIS A 2 9.67 -2.10 15.53
C HIS A 2 9.43 -2.25 17.05
N GLN A 3 9.70 -3.42 17.63
CA GLN A 3 9.66 -3.67 19.08
C GLN A 3 10.58 -2.75 19.92
N ARG A 4 11.49 -2.00 19.28
CA ARG A 4 12.38 -1.02 19.91
C ARG A 4 11.95 0.43 19.64
N GLY A 5 10.70 0.64 19.23
CA GLY A 5 10.11 1.97 18.98
C GLY A 5 10.24 2.50 17.55
N ALA A 6 10.76 1.70 16.60
CA ALA A 6 10.82 2.13 15.20
C ALA A 6 9.45 2.04 14.53
N ARG A 7 9.06 3.10 13.81
CA ARG A 7 7.84 3.10 13.00
C ARG A 7 8.08 2.37 11.69
N VAL A 8 7.14 1.51 11.30
CA VAL A 8 7.15 0.78 10.04
C VAL A 8 6.15 1.42 9.10
N VAL A 9 6.58 1.76 7.89
CA VAL A 9 5.72 2.31 6.83
C VAL A 9 5.98 1.53 5.55
N ILE A 10 4.93 0.96 4.98
CA ILE A 10 5.02 0.13 3.76
C ILE A 10 4.07 0.67 2.70
N GLY A 11 4.61 1.05 1.53
CA GLY A 11 3.81 1.37 0.35
C GLY A 11 3.63 0.14 -0.54
N ASN A 12 2.39 -0.19 -0.93
CA ASN A 12 2.12 -1.32 -1.83
C ASN A 12 0.83 -1.07 -2.64
N SER A 13 0.54 -1.96 -3.60
CA SER A 13 -0.74 -2.04 -4.29
C SER A 13 -1.86 -2.58 -3.39
N THR A 14 -3.10 -2.50 -3.87
CA THR A 14 -4.32 -2.92 -3.16
C THR A 14 -4.72 -4.38 -3.40
N ALA A 15 -3.75 -5.27 -3.66
CA ALA A 15 -4.03 -6.70 -3.82
C ALA A 15 -4.69 -7.27 -2.53
N PRO A 16 -5.79 -8.04 -2.61
CA PRO A 16 -6.53 -8.51 -1.42
C PRO A 16 -5.64 -9.21 -0.38
N ARG A 17 -4.76 -10.10 -0.84
CA ARG A 17 -3.81 -10.82 0.03
C ARG A 17 -2.85 -9.90 0.80
N VAL A 18 -2.51 -8.73 0.24
CA VAL A 18 -1.65 -7.74 0.90
C VAL A 18 -2.43 -7.03 2.01
N ILE A 19 -3.68 -6.67 1.74
CA ILE A 19 -4.58 -6.06 2.73
C ILE A 19 -4.77 -7.02 3.92
N ASP A 20 -5.13 -8.26 3.65
CA ASP A 20 -5.34 -9.28 4.69
C ASP A 20 -4.08 -9.47 5.56
N LEU A 21 -2.91 -9.58 4.92
CA LEU A 21 -1.63 -9.72 5.62
C LEU A 21 -1.37 -8.56 6.57
N TYR A 22 -1.53 -7.32 6.11
CA TYR A 22 -1.26 -6.14 6.91
C TYR A 22 -2.27 -5.96 8.05
N SER A 23 -3.57 -6.18 7.78
CA SER A 23 -4.61 -6.13 8.81
C SER A 23 -4.39 -7.18 9.91
N GLN A 24 -4.01 -8.41 9.57
CA GLN A 24 -3.71 -9.46 10.54
C GLN A 24 -2.52 -9.12 11.46
N HIS A 25 -1.58 -8.31 10.98
CA HIS A 25 -0.40 -7.90 11.74
C HIS A 25 -0.56 -6.52 12.42
N GLY A 26 -1.78 -6.00 12.48
CA GLY A 26 -2.11 -4.77 13.22
C GLY A 26 -1.70 -3.46 12.54
N PHE A 27 -1.38 -3.50 11.25
CA PHE A 27 -1.09 -2.27 10.50
C PHE A 27 -2.36 -1.45 10.28
N GLU A 28 -2.25 -0.14 10.46
CA GLU A 28 -3.25 0.82 9.97
C GLU A 28 -3.10 0.97 8.44
N ILE A 29 -4.16 0.67 7.69
CA ILE A 29 -4.16 0.75 6.21
C ILE A 29 -4.80 2.06 5.76
N ARG A 30 -4.07 2.84 4.97
CA ARG A 30 -4.56 4.06 4.31
C ARG A 30 -4.48 3.91 2.80
N TYR A 31 -5.57 4.22 2.09
CA TYR A 31 -5.61 4.18 0.64
C TYR A 31 -5.19 5.51 0.02
N ILE A 32 -4.39 5.44 -1.04
CA ILE A 32 -3.91 6.61 -1.77
C ILE A 32 -4.19 6.42 -3.26
N SER A 33 -4.80 7.43 -3.87
CA SER A 33 -4.95 7.51 -5.32
C SER A 33 -3.63 7.94 -5.94
N ALA A 34 -2.96 7.03 -6.65
CA ALA A 34 -1.69 7.29 -7.30
C ALA A 34 -1.85 7.31 -8.82
N ARG A 35 -1.34 8.37 -9.46
CA ARG A 35 -1.24 8.43 -10.93
C ARG A 35 -0.06 7.56 -11.38
N ARG A 36 -0.32 6.38 -11.93
CA ARG A 36 0.73 5.54 -12.51
C ARG A 36 1.11 6.03 -13.92
N SER A 37 2.18 6.81 -14.01
CA SER A 37 2.71 7.33 -15.28
C SER A 37 3.77 6.44 -15.92
N ILE A 38 4.37 5.50 -15.19
CA ILE A 38 5.46 4.62 -15.63
C ILE A 38 4.98 3.16 -15.60
N SER A 39 5.22 2.40 -16.68
CA SER A 39 4.83 0.98 -16.83
C SER A 39 3.32 0.68 -16.71
N SER A 40 2.47 1.55 -17.28
CA SER A 40 1.04 1.26 -17.48
C SER A 40 0.75 1.16 -18.98
N LYS A 41 -0.10 0.20 -19.40
CA LYS A 41 -0.60 0.15 -20.77
C LYS A 41 -1.25 1.52 -21.07
N GLY A 42 -0.85 2.18 -22.15
CA GLY A 42 -1.26 3.56 -22.44
C GLY A 42 -2.79 3.77 -22.45
N SER A 43 -3.55 2.71 -22.78
CA SER A 43 -5.01 2.69 -22.79
C SER A 43 -5.68 2.52 -21.42
N THR A 44 -4.92 2.23 -20.36
CA THR A 44 -5.38 2.07 -18.97
C THR A 44 -4.61 2.99 -18.03
N ARG A 45 -4.25 4.20 -18.48
CA ARG A 45 -3.71 5.26 -17.62
C ARG A 45 -4.81 5.79 -16.70
N GLU A 46 -5.28 4.92 -15.83
CA GLU A 46 -6.28 5.19 -14.81
C GLU A 46 -5.57 5.46 -13.49
N THR A 47 -6.22 6.25 -12.65
CA THR A 47 -5.82 6.46 -11.27
C THR A 47 -5.86 5.12 -10.55
N ALA A 48 -4.70 4.55 -10.22
CA ALA A 48 -4.62 3.31 -9.45
C ALA A 48 -4.78 3.63 -7.96
N LYS A 49 -5.43 2.73 -7.22
CA LYS A 49 -5.43 2.79 -5.76
C LYS A 49 -4.27 1.97 -5.23
N ASP A 50 -3.34 2.65 -4.59
CA ASP A 50 -2.29 2.05 -3.76
C ASP A 50 -2.67 2.18 -2.28
N LEU A 51 -1.88 1.57 -1.41
CA LEU A 51 -2.04 1.66 0.04
C LEU A 51 -0.71 1.96 0.73
N VAL A 52 -0.84 2.55 1.91
CA VAL A 52 0.24 2.73 2.89
C VAL A 52 -0.20 2.04 4.17
N ALA A 53 0.63 1.11 4.65
CA ALA A 53 0.44 0.39 5.90
C ALA A 53 1.40 0.95 6.96
N ILE A 54 0.88 1.25 8.15
CA ILE A 54 1.62 1.87 9.26
C ILE A 54 1.54 1.00 10.51
N LEU A 55 2.69 0.70 11.13
CA LEU A 55 2.81 -0.01 12.42
C LEU A 55 3.84 0.66 13.34
#